data_AF-A0A3P7JRZ5-F1
#
_entry.id   AF-A0A3P7JRZ5-F1
#
_cell.length_a   1.000
_cell.length_b   1.000
_cell.length_c   1.000
_cell.angle_alpha   90.00
_cell.angle_beta   90.00
_cell.angle_gamma   90.00
#
_symmetry.space_group_name_H-M   'P 1'
#
loop_
_entity.id
_entity.type
_entity.pdbx_description
1 polymer ?
#
loop_
_entity_poly.entity_id
_entity_poly.type
_entity_poly.pdbx_seq_one_letter_code
_entity_poly.pdbx_strand_id
1 'polypeptide(L)'
;MNSATSPCRDLVHPRTGVSDCPQRKYLCENPIYRQLMAEQCPLTCNKCNGATNNVGPGRVCQDLVHPRTGVSDCPQRIGLCQNAIYRQLMSEQCPKTCGYCV
;
A
#
# COMPACT_ATOMS: atom_id res chain seq x y z
N MET A 1 -24.91 12.92 11.00
CA MET A 1 -24.20 14.11 10.48
C MET A 1 -23.08 13.61 9.59
N ASN A 2 -23.19 13.92 8.29
CA ASN A 2 -22.25 13.78 7.18
C ASN A 2 -21.01 12.90 7.38
N SER A 3 -21.10 11.65 6.90
CA SER A 3 -19.94 10.90 6.43
C SER A 3 -19.32 11.70 5.29
N ALA A 4 -18.33 12.54 5.60
CA ALA A 4 -17.49 13.16 4.60
C ALA A 4 -16.73 12.04 3.88
N THR A 5 -17.31 11.50 2.82
CA THR A 5 -16.55 10.81 1.77
C THR A 5 -15.50 11.80 1.31
N SER A 6 -14.27 11.60 1.78
CA SER A 6 -13.13 12.40 1.33
C SER A 6 -13.18 12.42 -0.21
N PRO A 7 -13.24 13.59 -0.86
CA PRO A 7 -13.39 13.66 -2.31
C PRO A 7 -12.22 12.90 -2.91
N CYS A 8 -12.51 11.83 -3.64
CA CYS A 8 -11.45 11.02 -4.20
C CYS A 8 -10.74 11.84 -5.28
N ARG A 9 -9.56 12.31 -4.93
CA ARG A 9 -8.74 13.20 -5.73
C ARG A 9 -7.29 12.82 -5.53
N ASP A 10 -6.50 13.10 -6.54
CA ASP A 10 -5.07 12.96 -6.43
C ASP A 10 -4.50 13.96 -5.42
N LEU A 11 -3.54 13.50 -4.64
CA LEU A 11 -2.80 14.36 -3.73
C LEU A 11 -1.92 15.29 -4.57
N VAL A 12 -1.87 16.53 -4.12
CA VAL A 12 -1.04 17.58 -4.71
C VAL A 12 0.14 17.84 -3.80
N HIS A 13 1.26 18.24 -4.39
CA HIS A 13 2.42 18.59 -3.61
C HIS A 13 2.12 19.82 -2.73
N PRO A 14 2.37 19.78 -1.41
CA PRO A 14 1.87 20.77 -0.45
C PRO A 14 2.42 22.18 -0.66
N ARG A 15 3.51 22.33 -1.42
CA ARG A 15 4.12 23.64 -1.73
C ARG A 15 3.71 24.22 -3.08
N THR A 16 3.41 23.38 -4.06
CA THR A 16 3.15 23.83 -5.44
C THR A 16 1.68 23.68 -5.83
N GLY A 17 0.90 22.88 -5.09
CA GLY A 17 -0.52 22.64 -5.40
C GLY A 17 -0.73 21.82 -6.68
N VAL A 18 0.34 21.30 -7.28
CA VAL A 18 0.29 20.50 -8.51
C VAL A 18 0.36 19.02 -8.16
N SER A 19 -0.42 18.20 -8.88
CA SER A 19 -0.34 16.75 -8.79
C SER A 19 0.54 16.20 -9.90
N ASP A 20 1.57 15.43 -9.54
CA ASP A 20 2.42 14.71 -10.50
C ASP A 20 1.78 13.39 -10.96
N CYS A 21 0.59 13.06 -10.46
CA CYS A 21 -0.10 11.81 -10.73
C CYS A 21 -0.34 11.56 -12.23
N PRO A 22 -0.80 12.54 -13.05
CA PRO A 22 -1.02 12.32 -14.48
C PRO A 22 0.25 11.85 -15.22
N GLN A 23 1.42 12.37 -14.86
CA GLN A 23 2.70 11.97 -15.45
C GLN A 23 3.17 10.60 -14.97
N ARG A 24 2.69 10.16 -13.80
CA ARG A 24 3.07 8.90 -13.15
C ARG A 24 2.03 7.80 -13.31
N LYS A 25 1.01 7.98 -14.13
CA LYS A 25 -0.08 7.01 -14.34
C LYS A 25 0.43 5.59 -14.67
N TYR A 26 1.51 5.47 -15.43
CA TYR A 26 2.13 4.17 -15.75
C TYR A 26 2.60 3.39 -14.49
N LEU A 27 2.86 4.09 -13.37
CA LEU A 27 3.23 3.48 -12.10
C LEU A 27 2.04 2.83 -11.37
N CYS A 28 0.79 3.11 -11.77
CA CYS A 28 -0.40 2.44 -11.22
C CYS A 28 -0.39 0.92 -11.50
N GLU A 29 0.19 0.52 -12.64
CA GLU A 29 0.33 -0.89 -13.04
C GLU A 29 1.62 -1.52 -12.51
N ASN A 30 2.59 -0.70 -12.11
CA ASN A 30 3.84 -1.19 -11.55
C ASN A 30 3.61 -1.72 -10.12
N PRO A 31 3.85 -3.01 -9.84
CA PRO A 31 3.57 -3.61 -8.53
C PRO A 31 4.30 -2.91 -7.38
N ILE A 32 5.45 -2.30 -7.67
CA ILE A 32 6.26 -1.51 -6.75
C ILE A 32 5.52 -0.28 -6.25
N TYR A 33 4.95 0.47 -7.19
CA TYR A 33 4.41 1.79 -6.94
C TYR A 33 2.90 1.76 -6.83
N ARG A 34 2.25 0.62 -7.13
CA ARG A 34 0.80 0.45 -7.11
C ARG A 34 0.18 0.83 -5.77
N GLN A 35 0.83 0.55 -4.64
CA GLN A 35 0.36 0.96 -3.31
C GLN A 35 0.53 2.47 -3.09
N LEU A 36 1.73 3.00 -3.32
CA LEU A 36 2.00 4.44 -3.21
C LEU A 36 1.06 5.26 -4.11
N MET A 37 0.84 4.80 -5.32
CA MET A 37 -0.06 5.41 -6.30
C MET A 37 -1.53 5.23 -5.91
N ALA A 38 -1.90 4.21 -5.14
CA ALA A 38 -3.24 4.08 -4.58
C ALA A 38 -3.52 5.13 -3.50
N GLU A 39 -2.52 5.45 -2.69
CA GLU A 39 -2.64 6.42 -1.60
C GLU A 39 -2.50 7.86 -2.10
N GLN A 40 -1.54 8.11 -2.99
CA GLN A 40 -1.23 9.45 -3.50
C GLN A 40 -2.04 9.83 -4.73
N CYS A 41 -2.43 8.85 -5.56
CA CYS A 41 -3.07 9.10 -6.85
C CYS A 41 -4.33 8.24 -7.06
N PRO A 42 -5.28 8.21 -6.11
CA PRO A 42 -6.43 7.32 -6.20
C PRO A 42 -7.33 7.65 -7.40
N LEU A 43 -7.37 8.91 -7.86
CA LEU A 43 -8.14 9.31 -9.03
C LEU A 43 -7.45 8.91 -10.33
N THR A 44 -6.17 9.26 -10.48
CA THR A 44 -5.39 8.89 -11.68
C THR A 44 -5.32 7.37 -11.87
N CYS A 45 -5.26 6.59 -10.78
CA CYS A 45 -5.23 5.14 -10.85
C CYS A 45 -6.62 4.48 -10.85
N ASN A 46 -7.72 5.24 -10.99
CA ASN A 46 -9.09 4.74 -10.96
C ASN A 46 -9.45 3.91 -9.71
N LYS A 47 -8.87 4.26 -8.56
CA LYS A 47 -9.11 3.64 -7.26
C LYS A 47 -10.15 4.40 -6.42
N CYS A 48 -10.83 5.37 -7.01
CA CYS A 48 -11.87 6.19 -6.37
C CYS A 48 -13.18 5.50 -6.04
N ASN A 49 -13.45 4.34 -6.63
CA ASN A 49 -14.62 3.53 -6.27
C ASN A 49 -14.29 2.66 -5.06
N GLY A 50 -14.36 3.25 -3.87
CA GLY A 50 -14.37 2.53 -2.59
C GLY A 50 -15.66 1.77 -2.30
N ALA A 51 -16.25 1.10 -3.29
CA ALA A 51 -17.42 0.24 -3.10
C ALA A 51 -17.20 -1.07 -3.86
N THR A 52 -17.09 -2.16 -3.09
CA THR A 52 -16.92 -3.56 -3.53
C THR A 52 -15.56 -3.91 -4.13
N ASN A 53 -14.52 -3.81 -3.32
CA ASN A 53 -13.91 -5.05 -2.85
C ASN A 53 -13.63 -4.87 -1.38
N ASN A 54 -13.84 -5.95 -0.61
CA ASN A 54 -13.27 -6.12 0.70
C ASN A 54 -11.75 -6.04 0.63
N VAL A 55 -11.24 -4.83 0.46
CA VAL A 55 -9.88 -4.47 0.76
C VAL A 55 -10.08 -3.36 1.79
N GLY A 56 -10.19 -3.75 3.05
CA GLY A 56 -9.49 -2.98 4.08
C GLY A 56 -7.98 -2.95 3.71
N PRO A 57 -7.04 -3.07 4.62
CA PRO A 57 -6.02 -4.06 4.35
C PRO A 57 -6.79 -5.39 4.26
N GLY A 58 -7.36 -5.72 3.10
CA GLY A 58 -7.48 -7.11 2.72
C GLY A 58 -6.03 -7.52 2.71
N ARG A 59 -5.54 -8.02 3.85
CA ARG A 59 -4.19 -8.54 4.01
C ARG A 59 -4.13 -9.60 2.95
N VAL A 60 -3.68 -9.23 1.75
CA VAL A 60 -3.18 -10.20 0.80
C VAL A 60 -2.16 -10.90 1.65
N CYS A 61 -2.44 -12.16 1.99
CA CYS A 61 -1.62 -12.89 2.92
C CYS A 61 -0.34 -13.26 2.20
N GLN A 62 0.49 -12.24 2.00
CA GLN A 62 1.62 -12.22 1.13
C GLN A 62 2.59 -11.23 1.70
N ASP A 63 3.83 -11.67 1.72
CA ASP A 63 4.93 -10.86 2.15
C ASP A 63 5.22 -9.78 1.11
N LEU A 64 5.41 -8.55 1.58
CA LEU A 64 5.85 -7.47 0.74
C LEU A 64 7.26 -7.78 0.23
N VAL A 65 7.48 -7.44 -1.03
CA VAL A 65 8.75 -7.60 -1.71
C VAL A 65 9.43 -6.24 -1.80
N HIS A 66 10.75 -6.25 -1.74
CA HIS A 66 11.51 -5.06 -1.96
C HIS A 66 11.25 -4.56 -3.39
N PRO A 67 10.87 -3.28 -3.54
CA PRO A 67 10.35 -2.77 -4.79
C PRO A 67 11.32 -2.95 -5.97
N ARG A 68 12.61 -2.66 -5.79
CA ARG A 68 13.56 -2.72 -6.91
C ARG A 68 13.95 -4.14 -7.33
N THR A 69 13.86 -5.10 -6.42
CA THR A 69 14.39 -6.45 -6.63
C THR A 69 13.27 -7.47 -6.81
N GLY A 70 12.04 -7.14 -6.40
CA GLY A 70 10.92 -8.08 -6.37
C GLY A 70 11.11 -9.23 -5.38
N VAL A 71 12.14 -9.15 -4.52
CA VAL A 71 12.48 -10.19 -3.54
C VAL A 71 11.96 -9.78 -2.18
N SER A 72 11.29 -10.69 -1.47
CA SER A 72 10.92 -10.46 -0.08
C SER A 72 12.08 -10.80 0.84
N ASP A 73 12.44 -9.87 1.73
CA ASP A 73 13.40 -10.11 2.81
C ASP A 73 12.76 -10.81 4.01
N CYS A 74 11.44 -11.06 3.98
CA CYS A 74 10.70 -11.66 5.07
C CYS A 74 11.24 -13.03 5.50
N PRO A 75 11.63 -13.97 4.60
CA PRO A 75 12.22 -15.25 5.00
C PRO A 75 13.49 -15.10 5.84
N GLN A 76 14.32 -14.08 5.56
CA GLN A 76 15.53 -13.79 6.33
C GLN A 76 15.25 -13.08 7.67
N ARG A 77 14.07 -12.49 7.81
CA ARG A 77 13.65 -11.67 8.94
C ARG A 77 12.62 -12.34 9.85
N ILE A 78 12.38 -13.64 9.68
CA ILE A 78 11.38 -14.39 10.46
C ILE A 78 11.61 -14.29 11.99
N GLY A 79 12.86 -14.16 12.45
CA GLY A 79 13.17 -13.94 13.87
C GLY A 79 12.61 -12.62 14.43
N LEU A 80 12.34 -11.63 13.57
CA LEU A 80 11.74 -10.35 13.99
C LEU A 80 10.24 -10.45 14.25
N CYS A 81 9.56 -11.51 13.80
CA CYS A 81 8.14 -11.71 14.08
C CYS A 81 7.87 -11.78 15.59
N GLN A 82 8.78 -12.37 16.37
CA GLN A 82 8.65 -12.51 17.83
C GLN A 82 9.17 -11.29 18.59
N ASN A 83 9.87 -10.36 17.93
CA ASN A 83 10.40 -9.17 18.57
C ASN A 83 9.30 -8.11 18.70
N ALA A 84 8.97 -7.71 19.93
CA ALA A 84 7.88 -6.78 20.22
C ALA A 84 7.99 -5.43 19.48
N ILE A 85 9.22 -4.95 19.26
CA ILE A 85 9.48 -3.68 18.56
C ILE A 85 9.14 -3.81 17.07
N TYR A 86 9.52 -4.93 16.46
CA TYR A 86 9.35 -5.17 15.03
C TYR A 86 8.03 -5.85 14.69
N ARG A 87 7.27 -6.32 15.69
CA ARG A 87 6.03 -7.07 15.50
C ARG A 87 5.01 -6.35 14.62
N GLN A 88 4.82 -5.05 14.84
CA GLN A 88 3.90 -4.26 14.03
C GLN A 88 4.38 -4.17 12.58
N LEU A 89 5.65 -3.81 12.38
CA LEU A 89 6.27 -3.74 11.06
C LEU A 89 6.18 -5.08 10.33
N MET A 90 6.46 -6.19 11.00
CA MET A 90 6.37 -7.54 10.43
C MET A 90 4.92 -7.95 10.14
N SER A 91 3.94 -7.42 10.88
CA SER A 91 2.52 -7.65 10.61
C SER A 91 1.99 -6.91 9.39
N GLU A 92 2.66 -5.82 9.01
CA GLU A 92 2.37 -5.06 7.80
C GLU A 92 3.17 -5.61 6.62
N GLN A 93 4.48 -5.82 6.81
CA GLN A 93 5.43 -6.19 5.76
C GLN A 93 5.48 -7.70 5.46
N CYS A 94 5.33 -8.55 6.47
CA CYS A 94 5.57 -9.99 6.37
C CYS A 94 4.42 -10.82 6.98
N PRO A 95 3.15 -10.52 6.68
CA PRO A 95 2.03 -11.15 7.37
C PRO A 95 1.97 -12.66 7.10
N LYS A 96 2.44 -13.12 5.94
CA LYS A 96 2.47 -14.55 5.58
C LYS A 96 3.63 -15.27 6.25
N THR A 97 4.84 -14.75 6.14
CA THR A 97 6.04 -15.34 6.76
C THR A 97 5.88 -15.44 8.28
N CYS A 98 5.26 -14.45 8.92
CA CYS A 98 5.03 -14.48 10.36
C CYS A 98 3.77 -15.23 10.79
N GLY A 99 2.95 -15.75 9.87
CA GLY A 99 1.70 -16.44 10.19
C GLY A 99 0.61 -15.55 10.79
N TYR A 100 0.63 -14.25 10.50
CA TYR A 100 -0.40 -13.29 10.95
C TYR A 100 -1.65 -13.28 10.08
N CYS A 101 -1.68 -14.11 9.04
CA CYS A 101 -2.81 -14.36 8.17
C CYS A 101 -2.73 -15.82 7.69
N VAL A 102 -3.89 -16.38 7.38
CA VAL A 102 -4.09 -17.74 6.87
C VAL A 102 -4.91 -17.70 5.58
#